data_AF-W1X1R6-F1
#
_entry.id   AF-W1X1R6-F1
#
_cell.length_a   1.000
_cell.length_b   1.000
_cell.length_c   1.000
_cell.angle_alpha   90.00
_cell.angle_beta   90.00
_cell.angle_gamma   90.00
#
_symmetry.space_group_name_H-M   'P 1'
#
loop_
_entity.id
_entity.type
_entity.pdbx_description
1 polymer ?
#
loop_
_entity_poly.entity_id
_entity_poly.type
_entity_poly.pdbx_seq_one_letter_code
_entity_poly.pdbx_strand_id
1 'polypeptide(L)'
;VSTVNNILGKNDFDTERIKTVFNSKNVTDHHAIIPTVSSLSEDLSSIPDSEAKVYRLISNKLHASVGYPLVENTTKIVAEFDGFEFTSSGRVIRDEG
;
A
#
# COMPACT_ATOMS: atom_id res chain seq x y z
N VAL A 1 -8.45 -23.20 -12.19
CA VAL A 1 -9.16 -22.09 -11.50
C VAL A 1 -8.12 -21.29 -10.75
N SER A 2 -8.04 -19.97 -10.93
CA SER A 2 -7.05 -19.13 -10.22
C SER A 2 -7.33 -19.14 -8.72
N THR A 3 -6.31 -19.32 -7.88
CA THR A 3 -6.40 -19.28 -6.41
C THR A 3 -7.10 -18.00 -5.92
N VAL A 4 -6.89 -16.88 -6.61
CA VAL A 4 -7.53 -15.59 -6.32
C VAL A 4 -9.05 -15.66 -6.50
N ASN A 5 -9.53 -16.32 -7.55
CA ASN A 5 -10.98 -16.46 -7.81
C ASN A 5 -11.69 -17.32 -6.75
N ASN A 6 -10.96 -18.23 -6.10
CA ASN A 6 -11.50 -19.04 -5.00
C ASN A 6 -11.65 -18.26 -3.68
N ILE A 7 -11.02 -17.09 -3.56
CA ILE A 7 -11.00 -16.25 -2.36
C ILE A 7 -11.97 -15.08 -2.51
N LEU A 8 -12.01 -14.44 -3.69
CA LEU A 8 -12.88 -13.30 -3.99
C LEU A 8 -14.38 -13.62 -3.85
N GLY A 9 -14.81 -14.84 -4.19
CA GLY A 9 -16.20 -15.25 -4.04
C GLY A 9 -16.63 -15.64 -2.62
N LYS A 10 -15.68 -15.68 -1.67
CA LYS A 10 -15.94 -16.11 -0.28
C LYS A 10 -15.95 -14.95 0.72
N ASN A 11 -15.41 -13.80 0.33
CA ASN A 11 -15.27 -12.63 1.20
C ASN A 11 -15.70 -11.38 0.42
N ASP A 12 -16.19 -10.37 1.12
CA ASP A 12 -16.59 -9.10 0.52
C ASP A 12 -15.35 -8.22 0.26
N PHE A 13 -14.65 -8.52 -0.85
CA PHE A 13 -13.46 -7.78 -1.26
C PHE A 13 -13.74 -6.92 -2.49
N ASP A 14 -13.12 -5.73 -2.51
CA ASP A 14 -12.95 -4.96 -3.74
C ASP A 14 -12.11 -5.78 -4.73
N THR A 15 -12.80 -6.35 -5.71
CA THR A 15 -12.24 -7.31 -6.66
C THR A 15 -11.18 -6.66 -7.56
N GLU A 16 -11.36 -5.41 -7.96
CA GLU A 16 -10.42 -4.71 -8.83
C GLU A 16 -9.13 -4.37 -8.07
N ARG A 17 -9.27 -4.00 -6.80
CA ARG A 17 -8.12 -3.73 -5.92
C ARG A 17 -7.29 -4.99 -5.66
N ILE A 18 -7.94 -6.08 -5.26
CA ILE A 18 -7.25 -7.34 -4.96
C ILE A 18 -6.49 -7.86 -6.18
N LYS A 19 -7.07 -7.76 -7.39
CA LYS A 19 -6.39 -8.16 -8.63
C LYS A 19 -5.17 -7.30 -8.97
N THR A 20 -5.09 -6.07 -8.47
CA THR A 20 -3.91 -5.21 -8.66
C THR A 20 -2.71 -5.75 -7.89
N VAL A 21 -2.93 -6.25 -6.67
CA VAL A 21 -1.87 -6.84 -5.81
C VAL A 21 -1.56 -8.28 -6.22
N PHE A 22 -2.59 -9.08 -6.47
CA PHE A 22 -2.46 -10.50 -6.82
C PHE A 22 -2.58 -10.73 -8.32
N ASN A 23 -1.51 -10.40 -9.05
CA ASN A 23 -1.47 -10.50 -10.51
C ASN A 23 -0.35 -11.42 -10.99
N SER A 24 -0.69 -12.68 -11.31
CA SER A 24 0.29 -13.68 -11.79
C SER A 24 0.97 -13.31 -13.11
N LYS A 25 0.42 -12.38 -13.91
CA LYS A 25 1.09 -11.91 -15.14
C LYS A 25 2.34 -11.07 -14.86
N ASN A 26 2.41 -10.48 -13.66
CA ASN A 26 3.52 -9.62 -13.23
C ASN A 26 4.48 -10.33 -12.27
N VAL A 27 4.37 -11.66 -12.14
CA VAL A 27 5.26 -12.48 -11.31
C VAL A 27 6.19 -13.26 -12.24
N THR A 28 7.49 -13.14 -12.01
CA THR A 28 8.53 -13.92 -12.71
C THR A 28 8.97 -15.09 -11.81
N ASP A 29 10.26 -15.42 -11.73
CA ASP A 29 10.76 -16.49 -10.85
C ASP A 29 10.48 -16.21 -9.37
N HIS A 30 10.29 -14.94 -9.00
CA HIS A 30 10.04 -14.50 -7.64
C HIS A 30 8.85 -13.54 -7.55
N HIS A 31 8.15 -13.62 -6.43
CA HIS A 31 7.10 -12.68 -6.03
C HIS A 31 7.65 -11.64 -5.05
N ALA A 32 6.82 -10.64 -4.71
CA ALA A 32 7.15 -9.68 -3.67
C ALA A 32 7.42 -10.37 -2.32
N ILE A 33 8.39 -9.87 -1.56
CA ILE A 33 8.66 -10.37 -0.20
C ILE A 33 7.48 -10.01 0.69
N ILE A 34 6.90 -11.01 1.34
CA ILE A 34 5.77 -10.89 2.26
C ILE A 34 5.99 -11.78 3.49
N PRO A 35 5.33 -11.50 4.63
CA PRO A 35 5.40 -12.38 5.77
C PRO A 35 4.84 -13.78 5.43
N THR A 36 5.44 -14.82 6.00
CA THR A 36 4.88 -16.17 5.92
C THR A 36 3.79 -16.33 6.98
N VAL A 37 2.86 -17.27 6.76
CA VAL A 37 1.79 -17.54 7.74
C VAL A 37 2.35 -17.93 9.11
N SER A 38 3.42 -18.75 9.15
CA SER A 38 4.06 -19.13 10.41
C SER A 38 4.67 -17.94 11.15
N SER A 39 5.27 -16.99 10.43
CA SER A 39 5.88 -15.80 11.05
C SER A 39 4.88 -14.90 11.77
N LEU A 40 3.59 -14.96 11.41
CA LEU A 40 2.54 -14.15 12.05
C LEU A 40 2.23 -14.60 13.49
N SER A 41 2.54 -15.84 13.83
CA SER A 41 2.37 -16.40 15.18
C SER A 41 3.63 -16.34 16.04
N GLU A 42 4.76 -15.89 15.47
CA GLU A 42 6.04 -15.84 16.18
C GLU A 42 6.12 -14.60 17.09
N ASP A 43 6.75 -14.76 18.25
CA ASP A 43 7.07 -13.62 19.11
C ASP A 43 8.34 -12.91 18.60
N LEU A 44 8.15 -11.71 18.04
CA LEU A 44 9.24 -10.87 17.54
C LEU A 44 10.15 -10.32 18.64
N SER A 45 9.79 -10.46 19.93
CA SER A 45 10.69 -10.08 21.03
C SER A 45 11.94 -10.97 21.11
N SER A 46 11.88 -12.16 20.49
CA SER A 46 12.95 -13.16 20.49
C SER A 46 14.07 -12.89 19.47
N ILE A 47 13.86 -11.98 18.51
CA ILE A 47 14.83 -11.64 17.46
C ILE A 47 15.45 -10.26 17.69
N PRO A 48 16.64 -9.97 17.09
CA PRO A 48 17.24 -8.65 17.16
C PRO A 48 16.29 -7.53 16.69
N ASP A 49 16.34 -6.37 17.35
CA ASP A 49 15.47 -5.22 17.03
C ASP A 49 15.58 -4.77 15.57
N SER A 50 16.78 -4.84 14.98
CA SER A 50 16.98 -4.55 13.55
C SER A 50 16.19 -5.49 12.64
N GLU A 51 16.12 -6.77 12.97
CA GLU A 51 15.36 -7.78 12.20
C GLU A 51 13.86 -7.59 12.41
N ALA A 52 13.43 -7.32 13.65
CA ALA A 52 12.04 -7.03 13.97
C ALA A 52 11.52 -5.79 13.21
N LYS A 53 12.36 -4.75 13.07
CA LYS A 53 12.05 -3.55 12.27
C LYS A 53 11.88 -3.87 10.78
N VAL A 54 12.76 -4.70 10.21
CA VAL A 54 12.65 -5.14 8.82
C VAL A 54 11.38 -5.98 8.62
N TYR A 55 11.10 -6.92 9.53
CA TYR A 55 9.87 -7.71 9.49
C TYR A 55 8.61 -6.84 9.53
N ARG A 56 8.55 -5.89 10.48
CA ARG A 56 7.44 -4.93 10.60
C ARG A 56 7.29 -4.08 9.35
N LEU A 57 8.38 -3.65 8.73
CA LEU A 57 8.35 -2.91 7.47
C LEU A 57 7.71 -3.75 6.34
N ILE A 58 8.12 -5.00 6.19
CA ILE A 58 7.57 -5.92 5.19
C ILE A 58 6.08 -6.18 5.44
N SER A 59 5.70 -6.45 6.70
CA SER A 59 4.32 -6.67 7.11
C SER A 59 3.44 -5.43 6.86
N ASN A 60 3.88 -4.25 7.30
CA ASN A 60 3.18 -3.00 7.08
C ASN A 60 3.04 -2.69 5.59
N LYS A 61 4.05 -3.03 4.76
CA LYS A 61 3.99 -2.83 3.32
C LYS A 61 2.92 -3.71 2.66
N LEU A 62 2.75 -4.95 3.12
CA LEU A 62 1.67 -5.83 2.66
C LEU A 62 0.30 -5.29 3.09
N HIS A 63 0.13 -4.84 4.33
CA HIS A 63 -1.14 -4.24 4.76
C HIS A 63 -1.49 -2.97 3.96
N ALA A 64 -0.51 -2.10 3.74
CA ALA A 64 -0.69 -0.89 2.95
C ALA A 64 -0.97 -1.16 1.46
N SER A 65 -0.51 -2.28 0.90
CA SER A 65 -0.76 -2.60 -0.52
C SER A 65 -2.22 -2.97 -0.80
N VAL A 66 -2.96 -3.38 0.23
CA VAL A 66 -4.38 -3.76 0.14
C VAL A 66 -5.34 -2.73 0.74
N GLY A 67 -4.86 -1.76 1.55
CA GLY A 67 -5.67 -0.64 2.10
C GLY A 67 -6.01 0.41 1.04
N TYR A 68 -7.02 1.27 1.27
CA TYR A 68 -7.54 2.25 0.32
C TYR A 68 -6.50 3.31 -0.07
N PRO A 69 -6.57 3.94 -1.27
CA PRO A 69 -5.59 4.96 -1.60
C PRO A 69 -5.85 6.20 -0.72
N LEU A 70 -4.78 6.87 -0.31
CA LEU A 70 -4.85 8.23 0.23
C LEU A 70 -5.60 9.13 -0.76
N VAL A 71 -6.67 9.78 -0.29
CA VAL A 71 -7.40 10.78 -1.06
C VAL A 71 -7.09 12.16 -0.50
N GLU A 72 -6.68 13.07 -1.36
CA GLU A 72 -6.29 14.43 -0.96
C GLU A 72 -6.85 15.47 -1.91
N ASN A 73 -7.09 16.66 -1.35
CA ASN A 73 -7.41 17.85 -2.11
C ASN A 73 -6.16 18.71 -2.23
N THR A 74 -5.78 19.03 -3.47
CA THR A 74 -4.69 19.98 -3.76
C THR A 74 -5.28 21.32 -4.16
N THR A 75 -4.85 22.40 -3.52
CA THR A 75 -5.14 23.78 -3.91
C THR A 75 -3.85 24.39 -4.45
N LYS A 76 -3.88 24.92 -5.67
CA LYS A 76 -2.79 25.69 -6.27
C LYS A 76 -3.30 27.10 -6.56
N ILE A 77 -2.62 28.09 -6.02
CA ILE A 77 -2.85 29.52 -6.29
C ILE A 77 -1.69 29.98 -7.17
N VAL A 78 -2.02 30.55 -8.32
CA VAL A 78 -1.07 31.20 -9.22
C VAL A 78 -1.46 32.66 -9.30
N ALA A 79 -0.52 33.55 -9.03
CA ALA A 79 -0.72 34.99 -9.06
C ALA A 79 0.40 35.65 -9.87
N GLU A 80 0.06 36.65 -10.67
CA GLU A 80 1.02 37.43 -11.45
C GLU A 80 1.14 38.84 -10.86
N PHE A 81 2.37 39.32 -10.69
CA PHE A 81 2.65 40.69 -10.34
C PHE A 81 3.92 41.18 -11.04
N ASP A 82 3.81 42.30 -11.77
CA ASP A 82 4.91 42.91 -12.53
C ASP A 82 5.58 41.95 -13.53
N GLY A 83 4.78 41.09 -14.19
CA GLY A 83 5.28 40.08 -15.12
C GLY A 83 5.97 38.87 -14.47
N PHE A 84 6.01 38.81 -13.13
CA PHE A 84 6.50 37.66 -12.38
C PHE A 84 5.33 36.79 -11.89
N GLU A 85 5.44 35.48 -12.10
CA GLU A 85 4.48 34.51 -11.59
C GLU A 85 4.90 33.99 -10.21
N PHE A 86 3.96 34.03 -9.27
CA PHE A 86 4.08 33.48 -7.94
C PHE A 86 3.12 32.30 -7.80
N THR A 87 3.61 31.19 -7.30
CA THR A 87 2.79 29.99 -7.04
C THR A 87 2.82 29.65 -5.55
N SER A 88 1.66 29.36 -5.00
CA SER A 88 1.51 28.69 -3.70
C SER A 88 0.67 27.42 -3.88
N SER A 89 1.04 26.34 -3.21
CA SER A 89 0.26 25.11 -3.21
C SER A 89 0.09 24.55 -1.80
N GLY A 90 -1.08 23.96 -1.54
CA GLY A 90 -1.42 23.29 -0.29
C GLY A 90 -2.16 21.99 -0.57
N ARG A 91 -1.98 21.01 0.32
CA ARG A 91 -2.64 19.70 0.27
C ARG A 91 -3.39 19.47 1.57
N VAL A 92 -4.61 18.93 1.47
CA VAL A 92 -5.44 18.54 2.62
C VAL A 92 -5.89 17.11 2.42
N ILE A 93 -5.58 16.24 3.38
CA ILE A 93 -6.02 14.85 3.36
C ILE A 93 -7.55 14.82 3.56
N ARG A 94 -8.24 14.11 2.67
CA ARG A 94 -9.69 13.86 2.72
C ARG A 94 -10.01 12.47 3.25
N ASP A 95 -9.17 11.50 2.91
CA ASP A 95 -9.22 10.12 3.37
C ASP A 95 -7.79 9.60 3.48
N GLU A 96 -7.42 8.99 4.60
CA GLU A 96 -6.08 8.42 4.86
C GLU A 96 -5.87 7.09 4.11
N GLY A 97 -6.97 6.44 3.70
CA GLY A 97 -6.98 5.09 3.13
C GLY A 97 -7.19 3.96 4.14
#